data_AF-A0A9D7IEF5-F1
#
_entry.id   AF-A0A9D7IEF5-F1
#
_cell.length_a   1.000
_cell.length_b   1.000
_cell.length_c   1.000
_cell.angle_alpha   90.00
_cell.angle_beta   90.00
_cell.angle_gamma   90.00
#
_symmetry.space_group_name_H-M   'P 1'
#
loop_
_entity.id
_entity.type
_entity.pdbx_description
1 polymer ?
#
loop_
_entity_poly.entity_id
_entity_poly.type
_entity_poly.pdbx_seq_one_letter_code
_entity_poly.pdbx_strand_id
1 'polypeptide(L)'
;MPSRRTFIKTTAAGGTCLLLNPFGKAVSGGGSNPIRIYHASISIDALKKDPDLADILAGAGVKCVWTACFFQGSWHHTIEEVLEWNKFIEKKGMQVAQITIPLGHPSFTSSAPDYMPPVAVDIWKPGMRPDGRTYYGVSLHEGATRQNVEAVKKIKTTDPGIIFLDDDFRLAPSPADIGGCFCPIHQKAFLESHGYSEAQWGIC
;
A
#
# COMPACT_ATOMS: atom_id res chain seq x y z
N MET A 1 31.33 10.61 -23.81
CA MET A 1 30.61 10.36 -22.55
C MET A 1 31.49 10.80 -21.39
N PRO A 2 31.07 11.74 -20.54
CA PRO A 2 31.88 12.15 -19.39
C PRO A 2 31.91 11.03 -18.34
N SER A 3 33.08 10.79 -17.73
CA SER A 3 33.25 9.72 -16.74
C SER A 3 32.49 10.05 -15.44
N ARG A 4 32.12 8.99 -14.69
CA ARG A 4 31.41 9.07 -13.39
C ARG A 4 32.09 10.01 -12.37
N ARG A 5 33.42 10.18 -12.47
CA ARG A 5 34.21 11.10 -11.64
C ARG A 5 34.08 12.57 -12.06
N THR A 6 33.86 12.84 -13.34
CA THR A 6 33.62 14.20 -13.85
C THR A 6 32.25 14.69 -13.39
N PHE A 7 31.21 13.84 -13.49
CA PHE A 7 29.84 14.18 -13.06
C PHE A 7 29.77 14.58 -11.58
N ILE A 8 30.39 13.79 -10.68
CA ILE A 8 30.38 14.07 -9.23
C ILE A 8 31.08 15.39 -8.90
N LYS A 9 32.16 15.74 -9.62
CA LYS A 9 32.86 17.03 -9.41
C LYS A 9 32.02 18.22 -9.86
N THR A 10 31.27 18.10 -10.96
CA THR A 10 30.41 19.19 -11.44
C THR A 10 29.22 19.44 -10.52
N THR A 11 28.65 18.40 -9.89
CA THR A 11 27.54 18.55 -8.94
C THR A 11 27.99 19.18 -7.61
N ALA A 12 29.23 18.89 -7.17
CA ALA A 12 29.79 19.51 -5.96
C ALA A 12 30.08 21.02 -6.13
N ALA A 13 30.55 21.44 -7.31
CA ALA A 13 30.82 22.85 -7.60
C ALA A 13 29.54 23.70 -7.76
N GLY A 14 28.43 23.11 -8.22
CA GLY A 14 27.14 23.79 -8.32
C GLY A 14 26.48 24.09 -6.97
N GLY A 15 26.78 23.32 -5.93
CA GLY A 15 26.25 23.54 -4.57
C GLY A 15 26.91 24.70 -3.83
N THR A 16 28.17 25.02 -4.12
CA THR A 16 28.92 26.06 -3.39
C THR A 16 28.60 27.47 -3.88
N CYS A 17 28.22 27.66 -5.15
CA CYS A 17 27.88 28.97 -5.70
C CYS A 17 26.50 29.51 -5.24
N LEU A 18 25.62 28.66 -4.69
CA LEU A 18 24.36 29.12 -4.10
C LEU A 18 24.51 29.66 -2.67
N LEU A 19 25.68 29.52 -2.04
CA LEU A 19 25.95 29.99 -0.68
C LEU A 19 26.57 31.39 -0.60
N LEU A 20 26.82 32.06 -1.74
CA LEU A 20 27.52 33.36 -1.78
C LEU A 20 26.68 34.49 -2.39
N ASN A 21 25.34 34.38 -2.40
CA ASN A 21 24.50 35.49 -2.83
C ASN A 21 24.36 36.53 -1.68
N PRO A 22 24.99 37.71 -1.73
CA PRO A 22 24.99 38.67 -0.63
C PRO A 22 23.76 39.59 -0.62
N PHE A 23 22.77 39.35 -1.50
CA PHE A 23 21.57 40.19 -1.62
C PHE A 23 20.25 39.47 -1.30
N GLY A 24 20.31 38.22 -0.84
CA GLY A 24 19.15 37.56 -0.24
C GLY A 24 19.05 37.96 1.23
N LYS A 25 18.16 38.91 1.56
CA LYS A 25 17.71 39.08 2.95
C LYS A 25 17.17 37.73 3.43
N ALA A 26 17.96 37.02 4.22
CA ALA A 26 17.46 35.91 5.02
C ALA A 26 16.42 36.52 5.96
N VAL A 27 15.15 36.30 5.65
CA VAL A 27 14.09 36.42 6.63
C VAL A 27 14.49 35.45 7.73
N SER A 28 14.83 35.98 8.91
CA SER A 28 14.97 35.21 10.13
C SER A 28 13.59 34.69 10.50
N GLY A 29 13.14 33.65 9.79
CA GLY A 29 12.02 32.84 10.19
C GLY A 29 12.44 32.09 11.43
N GLY A 30 12.09 32.62 12.61
CA GLY A 30 12.10 31.88 13.87
C GLY A 30 11.04 30.78 13.89
N GLY A 31 10.94 30.02 12.81
CA GLY A 31 10.17 28.78 12.74
C GLY A 31 11.15 27.64 12.92
N SER A 32 10.93 26.82 13.95
CA SER A 32 11.54 25.50 14.02
C SER A 32 11.37 24.84 12.65
N ASN A 33 12.48 24.52 11.98
CA ASN A 33 12.43 23.66 10.79
C ASN A 33 11.62 22.42 11.21
N PRO A 34 10.53 22.07 10.51
CA PRO A 34 9.74 20.91 10.91
C PRO A 34 10.69 19.71 10.95
N ILE A 35 10.82 19.12 12.14
CA ILE A 35 11.66 17.95 12.36
C ILE A 35 11.18 16.90 11.37
N ARG A 36 12.07 16.44 10.46
CA ARG A 36 11.72 15.38 9.52
C ARG A 36 11.35 14.14 10.32
N ILE A 37 10.16 13.60 10.06
CA ILE A 37 9.64 12.39 10.68
C ILE A 37 9.84 11.25 9.69
N TYR A 38 10.46 10.17 10.13
CA TYR A 38 10.69 8.97 9.32
C TYR A 38 9.84 7.82 9.83
N HIS A 39 9.21 7.11 8.90
CA HIS A 39 8.44 5.90 9.16
C HIS A 39 9.12 4.72 8.46
N ALA A 40 8.91 3.50 8.96
CA ALA A 40 9.38 2.28 8.33
C ALA A 40 8.23 1.27 8.16
N SER A 41 8.14 0.62 7.00
CA SER A 41 7.28 -0.56 6.84
C SER A 41 8.13 -1.81 7.03
N ILE A 42 7.68 -2.72 7.89
CA ILE A 42 8.39 -3.97 8.19
C ILE A 42 7.37 -5.06 8.51
N SER A 43 7.62 -6.29 8.05
CA SER A 43 6.78 -7.43 8.41
C SER A 43 7.06 -7.88 9.84
N ILE A 44 6.04 -8.43 10.50
CA ILE A 44 6.20 -9.08 11.80
C ILE A 44 7.19 -10.26 11.67
N ASP A 45 7.17 -11.00 10.56
CA ASP A 45 8.14 -12.08 10.32
C ASP A 45 9.59 -11.60 10.30
N ALA A 46 9.87 -10.42 9.74
CA ALA A 46 11.22 -9.86 9.76
C ALA A 46 11.66 -9.52 11.19
N LEU A 47 10.76 -8.94 11.99
CA LEU A 47 11.02 -8.66 13.41
C LEU A 47 11.17 -9.94 14.25
N LYS A 48 10.42 -11.00 13.95
CA LYS A 48 10.56 -12.32 14.60
C LYS A 48 11.91 -12.95 14.29
N LYS A 49 12.36 -12.83 13.04
CA LYS A 49 13.63 -13.39 12.57
C LYS A 49 14.83 -12.63 13.12
N ASP A 50 14.72 -11.31 13.25
CA ASP A 50 15.78 -10.43 13.74
C ASP A 50 15.18 -9.31 14.63
N PRO A 51 15.01 -9.58 15.93
CA PRO A 51 14.42 -8.62 16.87
C PRO A 51 15.23 -7.32 17.03
N ASP A 52 16.55 -7.37 16.77
CA ASP A 52 17.44 -6.21 16.89
C ASP A 52 17.13 -5.14 15.83
N LEU A 53 16.40 -5.50 14.76
CA LEU A 53 15.88 -4.54 13.78
C LEU A 53 15.07 -3.42 14.45
N ALA A 54 14.31 -3.70 15.50
CA ALA A 54 13.54 -2.67 16.18
C ALA A 54 14.44 -1.64 16.90
N ASP A 55 15.56 -2.08 17.47
CA ASP A 55 16.56 -1.19 18.07
C ASP A 55 17.30 -0.37 17.00
N ILE A 56 17.60 -0.98 15.85
CA ILE A 56 18.19 -0.28 14.70
C ILE A 56 17.24 0.82 14.19
N LEU A 57 15.95 0.52 14.02
CA LEU A 57 14.95 1.50 13.58
C LEU A 57 14.81 2.65 14.59
N ALA A 58 14.74 2.33 15.88
CA ALA A 58 14.67 3.33 16.96
C ALA A 58 15.93 4.23 16.95
N GLY A 59 17.12 3.63 16.87
CA GLY A 59 18.40 4.34 16.80
C GLY A 59 18.55 5.21 15.54
N ALA A 60 17.95 4.81 14.42
CA ALA A 60 17.87 5.60 13.19
C ALA A 60 16.86 6.78 13.29
N GLY A 61 16.12 6.89 14.39
CA GLY A 61 15.16 7.97 14.63
C GLY A 61 13.80 7.74 13.96
N VAL A 62 13.47 6.51 13.55
CA VAL A 62 12.13 6.16 13.07
C VAL A 62 11.12 6.44 14.18
N LYS A 63 9.97 7.01 13.81
CA LYS A 63 8.90 7.40 14.75
C LYS A 63 7.66 6.54 14.67
N CYS A 64 7.44 5.85 13.55
CA CYS A 64 6.33 4.95 13.38
C CYS A 64 6.73 3.74 12.53
N VAL A 65 6.29 2.57 12.95
CA VAL A 65 6.47 1.31 12.23
C VAL A 65 5.12 0.85 11.70
N TRP A 66 5.08 0.56 10.40
CA TRP A 66 3.90 0.06 9.70
C TRP A 66 4.00 -1.45 9.54
N THR A 67 3.11 -2.19 10.19
CA THR A 67 3.06 -3.65 10.06
C THR A 67 1.81 -4.08 9.30
N ALA A 68 2.00 -5.01 8.37
CA ALA A 68 0.94 -5.53 7.53
C ALA A 68 0.42 -6.86 8.13
N CYS A 69 -0.90 -7.03 8.24
CA CYS A 69 -1.50 -8.19 8.93
C CYS A 69 -2.59 -8.94 8.13
N PHE A 70 -3.20 -8.29 7.14
CA PHE A 70 -4.25 -8.88 6.31
C PHE A 70 -4.03 -8.58 4.83
N PHE A 71 -3.81 -9.63 4.03
CA PHE A 71 -3.56 -9.53 2.59
C PHE A 71 -4.59 -10.36 1.83
N GLN A 72 -5.33 -9.72 0.91
CA GLN A 72 -6.20 -10.39 -0.05
C GLN A 72 -7.05 -11.53 0.54
N GLY A 73 -7.78 -11.28 1.62
CA GLY A 73 -8.66 -12.28 2.24
C GLY A 73 -7.99 -13.14 3.31
N SER A 74 -6.68 -13.03 3.52
CA SER A 74 -5.89 -13.88 4.40
C SER A 74 -5.23 -13.11 5.53
N TRP A 75 -5.29 -13.66 6.74
CA TRP A 75 -4.53 -13.18 7.89
C TRP A 75 -3.19 -13.90 7.95
N HIS A 76 -2.09 -13.14 7.98
CA HIS A 76 -0.74 -13.70 8.14
C HIS A 76 -0.33 -13.84 9.61
N HIS A 77 -0.97 -13.04 10.47
CA HIS A 77 -0.77 -13.05 11.91
C HIS A 77 -2.13 -13.00 12.60
N THR A 78 -2.23 -13.61 13.78
CA THR A 78 -3.42 -13.44 14.62
C THR A 78 -3.46 -12.01 15.18
N ILE A 79 -4.62 -11.55 15.61
CA ILE A 79 -4.72 -10.20 16.22
C ILE A 79 -3.94 -10.14 17.53
N GLU A 80 -3.89 -11.26 18.25
CA GLU A 80 -3.14 -11.40 19.49
C GLU A 80 -1.64 -11.22 19.22
N GLU A 81 -1.11 -11.82 18.15
CA GLU A 81 0.28 -11.65 17.74
C GLU A 81 0.56 -10.22 17.26
N VAL A 82 -0.36 -9.62 16.49
CA VAL A 82 -0.24 -8.19 16.10
C VAL A 82 -0.15 -7.30 17.34
N LEU A 83 -1.01 -7.52 18.34
CA LEU A 83 -0.98 -6.77 19.60
C LEU A 83 0.32 -6.96 20.39
N GLU A 84 0.87 -8.17 20.41
CA GLU A 84 2.16 -8.46 21.04
C GLU A 84 3.29 -7.66 20.39
N TRP A 85 3.36 -7.68 19.06
CA TRP A 85 4.37 -6.95 18.31
C TRP A 85 4.17 -5.44 18.35
N ASN A 86 2.93 -4.96 18.39
CA ASN A 86 2.64 -3.54 18.61
C ASN A 86 3.27 -3.08 19.93
N LYS A 87 3.02 -3.81 21.02
CA LYS A 87 3.60 -3.51 22.35
C LYS A 87 5.13 -3.60 22.35
N PHE A 88 5.70 -4.55 21.62
CA PHE A 88 7.15 -4.67 21.49
C PHE A 88 7.77 -3.42 20.85
N ILE A 89 7.18 -2.95 19.75
CA ILE A 89 7.63 -1.74 19.03
C ILE A 89 7.44 -0.48 19.88
N GLU A 90 6.30 -0.35 20.55
CA GLU A 90 5.99 0.78 21.44
C GLU A 90 6.99 0.89 22.60
N LYS A 91 7.44 -0.23 23.16
CA LYS A 91 8.49 -0.26 24.19
C LYS A 91 9.83 0.29 23.68
N LYS A 92 10.07 0.28 22.36
CA LYS A 92 11.25 0.90 21.72
C LYS A 92 11.07 2.40 21.47
N GLY A 93 9.95 2.98 21.88
CA GLY A 93 9.66 4.42 21.75
C GLY A 93 9.14 4.83 20.36
N MET A 94 8.66 3.88 19.56
CA MET A 94 8.08 4.12 18.24
C MET A 94 6.56 3.91 18.29
N GLN A 95 5.82 4.67 17.50
CA GLN A 95 4.40 4.42 17.24
C GLN A 95 4.24 3.21 16.32
N VAL A 96 3.02 2.66 16.28
CA VAL A 96 2.66 1.59 15.37
C VAL A 96 1.45 2.01 14.56
N ALA A 97 1.45 1.67 13.28
CA ALA A 97 0.32 1.81 12.37
C ALA A 97 0.20 0.54 11.52
N GLN A 98 -0.97 0.34 10.91
CA GLN A 98 -1.30 -0.94 10.28
C GLN A 98 -1.50 -0.79 8.79
N ILE A 99 -0.96 -1.73 8.03
CA ILE A 99 -1.20 -1.86 6.60
C ILE A 99 -2.18 -3.00 6.37
N THR A 100 -3.17 -2.75 5.53
CA THR A 100 -3.98 -3.79 4.90
C THR A 100 -3.70 -3.77 3.41
N ILE A 101 -3.58 -4.95 2.81
CA ILE A 101 -3.40 -5.14 1.36
C ILE A 101 -4.76 -5.62 0.84
N PRO A 102 -5.67 -4.70 0.44
CA PRO A 102 -7.08 -5.04 0.30
C PRO A 102 -7.36 -5.83 -0.97
N LEU A 103 -6.50 -5.65 -1.98
CA LEU A 103 -6.45 -6.39 -3.22
C LEU A 103 -4.99 -6.83 -3.41
N GLY A 104 -4.76 -7.92 -4.11
CA GLY A 104 -3.42 -8.44 -4.35
C GLY A 104 -2.94 -8.23 -5.77
N HIS A 105 -1.87 -8.91 -6.14
CA HIS A 105 -1.42 -8.91 -7.51
C HIS A 105 -2.41 -9.65 -8.43
N PRO A 106 -2.63 -9.13 -9.65
CA PRO A 106 -3.51 -9.78 -10.60
C PRO A 106 -2.95 -11.12 -11.06
N SER A 107 -3.81 -12.11 -11.22
CA SER A 107 -3.49 -13.38 -11.87
C SER A 107 -4.41 -13.61 -13.08
N PHE A 108 -3.85 -14.17 -14.14
CA PHE A 108 -4.58 -14.60 -15.35
C PHE A 108 -4.75 -16.12 -15.41
N THR A 109 -4.34 -16.82 -14.35
CA THR A 109 -4.62 -18.23 -14.15
C THR A 109 -5.58 -18.38 -12.97
N SER A 110 -6.30 -19.49 -12.89
CA SER A 110 -7.14 -19.81 -11.73
C SER A 110 -6.34 -20.13 -10.46
N SER A 111 -5.01 -20.14 -10.56
CA SER A 111 -4.09 -20.33 -9.45
C SER A 111 -3.59 -18.98 -8.95
N ALA A 112 -3.51 -18.85 -7.63
CA ALA A 112 -2.76 -17.75 -7.03
C ALA A 112 -1.27 -17.89 -7.41
N PRO A 113 -0.54 -16.78 -7.61
CA PRO A 113 0.92 -16.83 -7.68
C PRO A 113 1.50 -17.52 -6.44
N ASP A 114 2.61 -18.24 -6.56
CA ASP A 114 3.19 -19.07 -5.49
C ASP A 114 3.50 -18.31 -4.18
N TYR A 115 3.64 -16.99 -4.25
CA TYR A 115 3.88 -16.10 -3.11
C TYR A 115 2.60 -15.58 -2.43
N MET A 116 1.42 -15.90 -2.99
CA MET A 116 0.12 -15.53 -2.41
C MET A 116 -0.63 -16.79 -1.95
N PRO A 117 -1.35 -16.70 -0.82
CA PRO A 117 -2.24 -17.78 -0.43
C PRO A 117 -3.30 -18.01 -1.52
N PRO A 118 -3.78 -19.27 -1.71
CA PRO A 118 -4.85 -19.55 -2.65
C PRO A 118 -6.06 -18.65 -2.40
N VAL A 119 -6.51 -17.97 -3.46
CA VAL A 119 -7.70 -17.12 -3.40
C VAL A 119 -8.92 -18.02 -3.31
N ALA A 120 -9.74 -17.84 -2.27
CA ALA A 120 -11.03 -18.51 -2.15
C ALA A 120 -11.99 -17.94 -3.21
N VAL A 121 -11.99 -18.51 -4.42
CA VAL A 121 -12.69 -18.01 -5.61
C VAL A 121 -14.23 -17.99 -5.49
N ASP A 122 -14.78 -18.71 -4.52
CA ASP A 122 -16.17 -18.65 -4.11
C ASP A 122 -16.53 -17.31 -3.45
N ILE A 123 -15.58 -16.74 -2.70
CA ILE A 123 -15.73 -15.44 -2.04
C ILE A 123 -15.18 -14.31 -2.92
N TRP A 124 -14.03 -14.55 -3.55
CA TRP A 124 -13.30 -13.63 -4.40
C TRP A 124 -13.52 -13.99 -5.87
N LYS A 125 -14.71 -13.64 -6.36
CA LYS A 125 -15.09 -13.91 -7.76
C LYS A 125 -14.10 -13.25 -8.74
N PRO A 126 -13.75 -13.94 -9.84
CA PRO A 126 -12.90 -13.36 -10.88
C PRO A 126 -13.55 -12.13 -11.49
N GLY A 127 -12.71 -11.19 -11.91
CA GLY A 127 -13.11 -10.13 -12.82
C GLY A 127 -13.15 -10.61 -14.27
N MET A 128 -13.72 -9.78 -15.14
CA MET A 128 -13.86 -10.05 -16.57
C MET A 128 -13.37 -8.85 -17.38
N ARG A 129 -12.59 -9.11 -18.43
CA ARG A 129 -12.13 -8.09 -19.40
C ARG A 129 -13.22 -7.79 -20.43
N PRO A 130 -13.11 -6.69 -21.21
CA PRO A 130 -14.05 -6.40 -22.30
C PRO A 130 -14.18 -7.51 -23.36
N ASP A 131 -13.12 -8.31 -23.55
CA ASP A 131 -13.10 -9.46 -24.47
C ASP A 131 -13.63 -10.76 -23.84
N GLY A 132 -14.14 -10.71 -22.62
CA GLY A 132 -14.68 -11.85 -21.88
C GLY A 132 -13.66 -12.70 -21.13
N ARG A 133 -12.35 -12.45 -21.26
CA ARG A 133 -11.32 -13.19 -20.51
C ARG A 133 -11.38 -12.86 -19.02
N THR A 134 -11.15 -13.86 -18.18
CA THR A 134 -11.18 -13.72 -16.72
C THR A 134 -9.81 -13.33 -16.14
N TYR A 135 -9.84 -12.65 -15.00
CA TYR A 135 -8.67 -12.36 -14.18
C TYR A 135 -9.03 -12.41 -12.70
N TYR A 136 -8.03 -12.55 -11.83
CA TYR A 136 -8.20 -12.76 -10.40
C TYR A 136 -7.42 -11.71 -9.59
N GLY A 137 -7.77 -11.56 -8.32
CA GLY A 137 -7.03 -10.78 -7.33
C GLY A 137 -7.31 -9.28 -7.27
N VAL A 138 -7.76 -8.67 -8.36
CA VAL A 138 -8.02 -7.22 -8.46
C VAL A 138 -9.49 -6.87 -8.79
N SER A 139 -10.44 -7.77 -8.48
CA SER A 139 -11.87 -7.52 -8.71
C SER A 139 -12.64 -7.35 -7.40
N LEU A 140 -13.39 -6.24 -7.27
CA LEU A 140 -14.22 -5.95 -6.10
C LEU A 140 -15.67 -6.43 -6.29
N HIS A 141 -15.91 -7.69 -5.95
CA HIS A 141 -17.25 -8.22 -5.73
C HIS A 141 -17.63 -8.15 -4.24
N GLU A 142 -18.91 -8.28 -3.92
CA GLU A 142 -19.44 -8.17 -2.55
C GLU A 142 -18.67 -9.01 -1.52
N GLY A 143 -18.28 -10.24 -1.85
CA GLY A 143 -17.52 -11.12 -0.96
C GLY A 143 -16.15 -10.55 -0.57
N ALA A 144 -15.38 -10.05 -1.55
CA ALA A 144 -14.10 -9.40 -1.33
C ALA A 144 -14.25 -8.10 -0.53
N THR A 145 -15.26 -7.28 -0.86
CA THR A 145 -15.57 -6.04 -0.12
C THR A 145 -15.91 -6.33 1.33
N ARG A 146 -16.79 -7.31 1.59
CA ARG A 146 -17.20 -7.70 2.94
C ARG A 146 -16.01 -8.17 3.77
N GLN A 147 -15.16 -9.03 3.22
CA GLN A 147 -13.98 -9.49 3.95
C GLN A 147 -13.00 -8.38 4.28
N ASN A 148 -12.75 -7.45 3.35
CA ASN A 148 -11.91 -6.28 3.61
C ASN A 148 -12.50 -5.38 4.70
N VAL A 149 -13.81 -5.15 4.69
CA VAL A 149 -14.50 -4.38 5.74
C VAL A 149 -14.37 -5.06 7.11
N GLU A 150 -14.60 -6.37 7.18
CA GLU A 150 -14.43 -7.13 8.41
C GLU A 150 -12.97 -7.14 8.89
N ALA A 151 -12.01 -7.19 7.97
CA ALA A 151 -10.60 -7.08 8.31
C ALA A 151 -10.26 -5.72 8.92
N VAL A 152 -10.69 -4.62 8.30
CA VAL A 152 -10.49 -3.27 8.85
C VAL A 152 -11.13 -3.11 10.22
N LYS A 153 -12.35 -3.63 10.43
CA LYS A 153 -13.01 -3.64 11.74
C LYS A 153 -12.19 -4.40 12.79
N LYS A 154 -11.63 -5.54 12.41
CA LYS A 154 -10.80 -6.36 13.29
C LYS A 154 -9.44 -5.70 13.58
N ILE A 155 -8.78 -5.11 12.58
CA ILE A 155 -7.56 -4.33 12.76
C ILE A 155 -7.79 -3.16 13.72
N LYS A 156 -8.94 -2.49 13.62
CA LYS A 156 -9.30 -1.38 14.51
C LYS A 156 -9.28 -1.76 15.99
N THR A 157 -9.48 -3.03 16.35
CA THR A 157 -9.38 -3.49 17.75
C THR A 157 -7.96 -3.47 18.30
N THR A 158 -6.95 -3.24 17.44
CA THR A 158 -5.54 -3.05 17.85
C THR A 158 -5.18 -1.61 18.17
N ASP A 159 -6.14 -0.68 18.06
CA ASP A 159 -5.98 0.77 18.22
C ASP A 159 -4.79 1.36 17.44
N PRO A 160 -4.66 1.09 16.14
CA PRO A 160 -3.45 1.40 15.37
C PRO A 160 -3.25 2.89 15.07
N GLY A 161 -4.20 3.76 15.46
CA GLY A 161 -4.27 5.17 15.06
C GLY A 161 -4.58 5.37 13.58
N ILE A 162 -3.76 4.82 12.68
CA ILE A 162 -3.89 4.89 11.23
C ILE A 162 -3.89 3.47 10.64
N ILE A 163 -4.80 3.25 9.69
CA ILE A 163 -4.79 2.07 8.82
C ILE A 163 -4.53 2.56 7.39
N PHE A 164 -3.42 2.11 6.80
CA PHE A 164 -3.07 2.37 5.40
C PHE A 164 -3.60 1.25 4.51
N LEU A 165 -4.25 1.64 3.41
CA LEU A 165 -4.60 0.73 2.32
C LEU A 165 -3.46 0.77 1.31
N ASP A 166 -2.86 -0.39 1.08
CA ASP A 166 -1.73 -0.56 0.17
C ASP A 166 -2.04 -0.11 -1.28
N ASP A 167 -1.01 0.23 -2.04
CA ASP A 167 -1.13 0.73 -3.42
C ASP A 167 -1.55 -0.36 -4.42
N ASP A 168 -1.51 -1.63 -4.01
CA ASP A 168 -2.21 -2.71 -4.69
C ASP A 168 -3.74 -2.57 -4.68
N PHE A 169 -4.32 -1.57 -3.99
CA PHE A 169 -5.73 -1.21 -4.10
C PHE A 169 -6.08 -0.55 -5.44
N ARG A 170 -5.88 -1.32 -6.52
CA ARG A 170 -6.20 -1.00 -7.91
C ARG A 170 -7.10 -2.10 -8.50
N LEU A 171 -7.96 -1.72 -9.43
CA LEU A 171 -8.88 -2.66 -10.10
C LEU A 171 -8.35 -3.17 -11.45
N ALA A 172 -7.32 -2.51 -11.96
CA ALA A 172 -6.69 -2.82 -13.23
C ALA A 172 -5.79 -4.06 -13.11
N PRO A 173 -5.87 -5.02 -14.05
CA PRO A 173 -5.01 -6.21 -14.05
C PRO A 173 -3.60 -5.96 -14.59
N SER A 174 -3.30 -4.77 -15.10
CA SER A 174 -1.98 -4.37 -15.61
C SER A 174 -1.90 -2.85 -15.70
N PRO A 175 -0.72 -2.22 -15.58
CA PRO A 175 -0.56 -0.78 -15.84
C PRO A 175 -0.99 -0.32 -17.24
N ALA A 176 -0.94 -1.23 -18.23
CA ALA A 176 -1.38 -0.94 -19.61
C ALA A 176 -2.90 -1.06 -19.79
N ASP A 177 -3.59 -1.67 -18.83
CA ASP A 177 -5.03 -1.90 -18.87
C ASP A 177 -5.74 -0.89 -17.96
N ILE A 178 -6.34 0.15 -18.54
CA ILE A 178 -7.18 1.08 -17.78
C ILE A 178 -8.59 0.49 -17.68
N GLY A 179 -9.07 0.26 -16.46
CA GLY A 179 -10.43 -0.21 -16.23
C GLY A 179 -10.57 -1.11 -15.00
N GLY A 180 -11.73 -1.75 -14.91
CA GLY A 180 -12.05 -2.73 -13.87
C GLY A 180 -12.73 -3.96 -14.47
N CYS A 181 -13.73 -4.48 -13.77
CA CYS A 181 -14.46 -5.67 -14.18
C CYS A 181 -15.64 -5.31 -15.10
N PHE A 182 -15.73 -5.98 -16.24
CA PHE A 182 -16.77 -5.83 -17.27
C PHE A 182 -17.81 -6.97 -17.20
N CYS A 183 -17.90 -7.70 -16.09
CA CYS A 183 -18.89 -8.74 -15.94
C CYS A 183 -20.32 -8.14 -15.87
N PRO A 184 -21.37 -8.93 -16.13
CA PRO A 184 -22.75 -8.42 -16.13
C PRO A 184 -23.17 -7.71 -14.84
N ILE A 185 -22.60 -8.12 -13.69
CA ILE A 185 -22.90 -7.50 -12.39
C ILE A 185 -22.37 -6.06 -12.35
N HIS A 186 -21.09 -5.86 -12.69
CA HIS A 186 -20.47 -4.53 -12.66
C HIS A 186 -20.93 -3.63 -13.81
N GLN A 187 -21.21 -4.21 -14.99
CA GLN A 187 -21.87 -3.50 -16.09
C GLN A 187 -23.21 -2.94 -15.64
N LYS A 188 -24.08 -3.77 -15.07
CA LYS A 188 -25.40 -3.33 -14.57
C LYS A 188 -25.26 -2.22 -13.53
N ALA A 189 -24.39 -2.40 -12.53
CA ALA A 189 -24.15 -1.40 -11.49
C ALA A 189 -23.63 -0.06 -12.06
N PHE A 190 -22.76 -0.10 -13.07
CA PHE A 190 -22.26 1.10 -13.74
C PHE A 190 -23.39 1.84 -14.46
N LEU A 191 -24.20 1.12 -15.26
CA LEU A 191 -25.31 1.70 -16.01
C LEU A 191 -26.34 2.33 -15.06
N GLU A 192 -26.73 1.62 -14.00
CA GLU A 192 -27.69 2.10 -13.00
C GLU A 192 -27.16 3.35 -12.27
N SER A 193 -25.90 3.36 -11.84
CA SER A 193 -25.32 4.50 -11.11
C SER A 193 -25.20 5.78 -11.94
N HIS A 194 -25.18 5.67 -13.28
CA HIS A 194 -25.04 6.80 -14.20
C HIS A 194 -26.30 7.09 -15.02
N GLY A 195 -27.38 6.32 -14.83
CA GLY A 195 -28.64 6.49 -15.56
C GLY A 195 -28.54 6.12 -17.04
N TYR A 196 -27.63 5.22 -17.41
CA TYR A 196 -27.50 4.71 -18.76
C TYR A 196 -28.39 3.50 -19.00
N SER A 197 -28.87 3.36 -20.23
CA SER A 197 -29.53 2.15 -20.73
C SER A 197 -28.50 1.14 -21.23
N GLU A 198 -28.88 -0.14 -21.30
CA GLU A 198 -28.02 -1.20 -21.85
C GLU A 198 -27.54 -0.91 -23.28
N ALA A 199 -28.37 -0.23 -24.08
CA ALA A 199 -28.03 0.15 -25.46
C ALA A 199 -26.81 1.08 -25.55
N GLN A 200 -26.45 1.77 -24.46
CA GLN A 200 -25.32 2.70 -24.42
C GLN A 200 -23.99 2.01 -24.09
N TRP A 201 -24.01 0.76 -23.60
CA TRP A 201 -22.81 0.05 -23.15
C TRP A 201 -21.75 -0.13 -24.23
N GLY A 202 -22.16 -0.45 -25.46
CA GLY A 202 -21.23 -0.68 -26.58
C GLY A 202 -20.85 0.58 -27.36
N ILE A 203 -21.31 1.76 -26.91
CA ILE A 203 -21.05 3.07 -27.53
C ILE A 203 -20.03 3.86 -26.69
N CYS A 204 -19.74 3.41 -25.46
CA CYS A 204 -18.77 3.99 -24.54
C CYS A 204 -17.36 3.45 -24.75
#